data_AF-W1XR47-F1
#
_entry.id   AF-W1XR47-F1
#
_cell.length_a   1.000
_cell.length_b   1.000
_cell.length_c   1.000
_cell.angle_alpha   90.00
_cell.angle_beta   90.00
_cell.angle_gamma   90.00
#
_symmetry.space_group_name_H-M   'P 1'
#
loop_
_entity.id
_entity.type
_entity.pdbx_description
1 polymer ?
#
loop_
_entity_poly.entity_id
_entity_poly.type
_entity_poly.pdbx_seq_one_letter_code
_entity_poly.pdbx_strand_id
1 'polypeptide(L)' 'AKMAEELMIHGESLLLPTDTAVSHLSKVTVNSVQLKMMVQGKQLSIDSEFSYTKPDHYYRAYGPHGFIGIMKHIYHV' A
#
# COMPACT_ATOMS: atom_id res chain seq x y z
N ALA A 1 22.04 17.06 12.22
CA ALA A 1 20.76 17.06 12.95
C ALA A 1 20.20 18.48 12.91
N LYS A 2 18.88 18.66 12.76
CA LYS A 2 18.24 19.98 12.81
C LYS A 2 17.87 20.35 14.25
N MET A 3 17.81 21.65 14.54
CA MET A 3 17.40 22.16 15.86
C MET A 3 15.88 22.05 16.04
N ALA A 4 15.42 22.09 17.29
CA ALA A 4 13.99 21.99 17.60
C ALA A 4 13.17 23.15 17.01
N GLU A 5 13.70 24.39 17.00
CA GLU A 5 13.03 25.53 16.37
C GLU A 5 12.88 25.34 14.85
N GLU A 6 13.89 24.77 14.18
CA GLU A 6 13.82 24.50 12.73
C GLU A 6 12.80 23.41 12.40
N LEU A 7 12.64 22.40 13.28
CA LEU A 7 11.60 21.38 13.12
C LEU A 7 10.20 21.94 13.39
N MET A 8 10.06 22.89 14.32
CA MET A 8 8.77 23.54 14.57
C MET A 8 8.30 24.35 13.35
N ILE A 9 9.23 25.03 12.66
CA ILE A 9 8.91 25.89 11.51
C ILE A 9 8.82 25.10 10.20
N HIS A 10 9.70 24.10 10.00
CA HIS A 10 9.85 23.39 8.74
C HIS A 10 9.54 21.88 8.83
N GLY A 11 9.03 21.38 9.95
CA GLY A 11 8.82 19.96 10.17
C GLY A 11 7.86 19.31 9.17
N GLU A 12 6.83 20.05 8.74
CA GLU A 12 5.87 19.55 7.75
C GLU A 12 6.53 19.28 6.39
N SER A 13 7.50 20.11 5.97
CA SER A 13 8.22 19.89 4.70
C SER A 13 9.20 18.71 4.75
N LEU A 14 9.44 18.17 5.94
CA LEU A 14 10.22 16.94 6.14
C LEU A 14 9.36 15.68 6.08
N LEU A 15 8.03 15.81 6.08
CA LEU A 15 7.14 14.67 5.92
C LEU A 15 7.26 14.13 4.50
N LEU A 16 7.61 12.85 4.42
CA LEU A 16 7.60 12.12 3.16
C LEU A 16 6.22 11.51 2.96
N PRO A 17 5.74 11.41 1.70
CA PRO A 17 4.53 10.67 1.40
C PRO A 17 4.60 9.24 1.92
N THR A 18 3.47 8.68 2.36
CA THR A 18 3.38 7.30 2.84
C THR A 18 3.98 6.29 1.85
N ASP A 19 3.85 6.54 0.55
CA ASP A 19 4.42 5.67 -0.48
C ASP A 19 5.95 5.56 -0.40
N THR A 20 6.64 6.59 0.07
CA THR A 20 8.10 6.56 0.21
C THR A 20 8.53 5.45 1.17
N ALA A 21 7.80 5.26 2.28
CA ALA A 21 8.10 4.23 3.28
C ALA A 21 7.91 2.80 2.74
N VAL A 22 6.96 2.60 1.82
CA VAL A 22 6.61 1.29 1.25
C VAL A 22 7.17 1.07 -0.16
N SER A 23 8.01 1.97 -0.65
CA SER A 23 8.54 1.96 -2.03
C SER A 23 9.34 0.71 -2.38
N HIS A 24 9.90 0.03 -1.38
CA HIS A 24 10.60 -1.24 -1.52
C HIS A 24 9.67 -2.44 -1.83
N LEU A 25 8.36 -2.30 -1.62
CA LEU A 25 7.36 -3.33 -1.93
C LEU A 25 6.90 -3.25 -3.39
N SER A 26 6.68 -4.42 -3.99
CA SER A 26 6.05 -4.53 -5.30
C SER A 26 4.63 -3.96 -5.26
N LYS A 27 4.24 -3.29 -6.35
CA LYS A 27 2.91 -2.66 -6.48
C LYS A 27 1.88 -3.65 -7.03
N VAL A 28 0.67 -3.59 -6.49
CA VAL A 28 -0.54 -4.18 -7.09
C VAL A 28 -1.57 -3.08 -7.31
N THR A 29 -2.29 -3.16 -8.43
CA THR A 29 -3.40 -2.26 -8.73
C THR A 29 -4.71 -2.99 -8.43
N VAL A 30 -5.64 -2.30 -7.80
CA VAL A 30 -6.98 -2.81 -7.52
C VAL A 30 -8.02 -1.90 -8.16
N ASN A 31 -9.02 -2.49 -8.79
CA ASN A 31 -10.12 -1.76 -9.40
C ASN A 31 -11.16 -1.33 -8.35
N SER A 32 -12.15 -0.52 -8.75
CA SER A 32 -13.17 0.02 -7.84
C SER A 32 -14.00 -1.06 -7.13
N VAL A 33 -14.23 -2.21 -7.79
CA VAL A 33 -14.98 -3.33 -7.22
C VAL A 33 -14.16 -4.01 -6.12
N GLN A 34 -12.89 -4.31 -6.41
CA GLN A 34 -11.94 -4.87 -5.46
C GLN A 34 -11.69 -3.93 -4.27
N LEU A 35 -11.56 -2.61 -4.52
CA LEU A 35 -11.46 -1.61 -3.45
C LEU A 35 -12.65 -1.67 -2.50
N LYS A 36 -13.88 -1.74 -3.03
CA LYS A 36 -15.08 -1.88 -2.20
C LYS A 36 -15.06 -3.17 -1.36
N MET A 37 -14.55 -4.27 -1.91
CA MET A 37 -14.38 -5.53 -1.17
C MET A 37 -13.35 -5.37 -0.04
N MET A 38 -12.21 -4.74 -0.31
CA MET A 38 -11.16 -4.48 0.70
C MET A 38 -11.68 -3.60 1.84
N VAL A 39 -12.42 -2.52 1.54
CA VAL A 39 -13.03 -1.65 2.56
C VAL A 39 -14.03 -2.41 3.44
N GLN A 40 -14.68 -3.44 2.89
CA GLN A 40 -15.57 -4.34 3.64
C GLN A 40 -14.81 -5.45 4.41
N GLY A 41 -13.48 -5.45 4.40
CA GLY A 41 -12.66 -6.49 5.05
C GLY A 41 -12.65 -7.84 4.33
N LYS A 42 -13.07 -7.90 3.06
CA LYS A 42 -13.08 -9.15 2.28
C LYS A 42 -11.71 -9.45 1.69
N GLN A 43 -11.36 -10.72 1.68
CA GLN A 43 -10.21 -11.22 0.94
C GLN A 43 -10.50 -11.17 -0.58
N LEU A 44 -9.50 -10.76 -1.36
CA LEU A 44 -9.56 -10.82 -2.82
C LEU A 44 -9.10 -12.20 -3.30
N SER A 45 -9.80 -12.74 -4.30
CA SER A 45 -9.40 -13.96 -4.99
C SER A 45 -8.13 -13.73 -5.81
N ILE A 46 -7.29 -14.75 -5.96
CA ILE A 46 -6.15 -14.72 -6.87
C ILE A 46 -6.63 -15.13 -8.27
N ASP A 47 -7.08 -14.14 -9.04
CA ASP A 47 -7.43 -14.28 -10.45
C ASP A 47 -6.29 -13.81 -11.36
N SER A 48 -6.53 -13.71 -12.67
CA SER A 48 -5.50 -13.35 -13.65
C SER A 48 -4.81 -12.01 -13.33
N GLU A 49 -5.54 -11.07 -12.72
CA GLU A 49 -5.04 -9.75 -12.32
C GLU A 49 -4.01 -9.82 -11.17
N PHE A 50 -3.99 -10.88 -10.38
CA PHE A 50 -3.03 -11.09 -9.29
C PHE A 50 -2.07 -12.27 -9.52
N SER A 51 -2.12 -12.90 -10.69
CA SER A 51 -1.33 -14.10 -11.03
C SER A 51 0.19 -13.93 -10.90
N TYR A 52 0.71 -12.70 -11.02
CA TYR A 52 2.13 -12.39 -10.85
C TYR A 52 2.57 -12.27 -9.38
N THR A 53 1.63 -12.31 -8.44
CA THR A 53 1.92 -12.25 -7.00
C THR A 53 2.39 -13.61 -6.49
N LYS A 54 3.21 -13.62 -5.44
CA LYS A 54 3.82 -14.80 -4.85
C LYS A 54 3.24 -15.04 -3.46
N PRO A 55 2.96 -16.30 -3.08
CA PRO A 55 2.63 -16.67 -1.71
C PRO A 55 3.56 -16.04 -0.66
N ASP A 56 2.99 -15.63 0.46
CA ASP A 56 3.66 -15.02 1.62
C ASP A 56 4.44 -13.73 1.35
N HIS A 57 4.24 -13.09 0.19
CA HIS A 57 4.83 -11.78 -0.11
C HIS A 57 3.87 -10.63 0.21
N TYR A 58 4.47 -9.49 0.55
CA TYR A 58 3.78 -8.22 0.79
C TYR A 58 3.84 -7.30 -0.44
N TYR A 59 2.76 -6.57 -0.66
CA TYR A 59 2.55 -5.69 -1.79
C TYR A 59 1.95 -4.37 -1.34
N ARG A 60 2.28 -3.27 -2.02
CA ARG A 60 1.57 -1.99 -1.87
C ARG A 60 0.40 -1.94 -2.84
N ALA A 61 -0.81 -1.77 -2.32
CA ALA A 61 -2.04 -1.74 -3.10
C ALA A 61 -2.44 -0.32 -3.49
N TYR A 62 -2.80 -0.14 -4.76
CA TYR A 62 -3.20 1.13 -5.35
C TYR A 62 -4.56 1.03 -6.01
N GLY A 63 -5.47 1.92 -5.62
CA GLY A 63 -6.78 2.05 -6.23
C GLY A 63 -6.90 3.25 -7.16
N PRO A 64 -8.13 3.55 -7.61
CA PRO A 64 -8.43 4.74 -8.41
C PRO A 64 -8.01 6.08 -7.76
N HIS A 65 -7.87 6.10 -6.43
CA HIS A 65 -7.54 7.31 -5.65
C HIS A 65 -6.15 7.25 -4.99
N GLY A 66 -5.28 6.35 -5.43
CA GLY A 66 -3.91 6.24 -4.93
C GLY A 66 -3.70 5.09 -3.95
N PHE A 67 -2.74 5.26 -3.04
CA PHE A 67 -2.34 4.22 -2.08
C PHE A 67 -3.51 3.85 -1.15
N ILE A 68 -3.76 2.55 -1.02
CA ILE A 68 -4.80 2.02 -0.13
C ILE A 68 -4.19 1.40 1.12
N GLY A 69 -3.10 0.63 0.96
CA GLY A 69 -2.51 -0.12 2.06
C GLY A 69 -1.56 -1.22 1.60
N ILE A 70 -1.24 -2.12 2.53
CA ILE A 70 -0.37 -3.27 2.29
C ILE A 70 -1.23 -4.52 2.18
N MET A 71 -1.01 -5.31 1.12
CA MET A 71 -1.64 -6.62 0.91
C MET A 71 -0.62 -7.74 1.12
N LYS A 72 -1.05 -8.85 1.72
CA LYS A 72 -0.28 -10.10 1.76
C LYS A 72 -0.98 -11.11 0.86
N HIS A 73 -0.23 -11.76 -0.04
CA HIS A 73 -0.75 -12.95 -0.71
C HIS A 73 -0.73 -14.11 0.29
N ILE A 74 -1.91 -14.50 0.76
CA ILE A 74 -2.06 -15.65 1.65
C ILE A 74 -2.28 -16.92 0.83
N TYR A 75 -1.42 -17.92 1.06
CA TYR A 75 -1.63 -19.26 0.56
C TYR A 75 -2.66 -19.94 1.46
N HIS A 76 -3.77 -20.38 0.89
CA HIS A 76 -4.71 -21.26 1.59
C HIS A 76 -4.25 -22.70 1.36
N VAL A 77 -3.86 -23.36 2.45
CA VAL A 77 -3.55 -24.80 2.50
C VAL A 77 -4.85 -25.59 2.57
#